data_AF-A0A553ZSQ7-F1
#
_entry.id   AF-A0A553ZSQ7-F1
#
_cell.length_a   1.000
_cell.length_b   1.000
_cell.length_c   1.000
_cell.angle_alpha   90.00
_cell.angle_beta   90.00
_cell.angle_gamma   90.00
#
_symmetry.space_group_name_H-M   'P 1'
#
loop_
_entity.id
_entity.type
_entity.pdbx_description
1 polymer ?
#
loop_
_entity_poly.entity_id
_entity_poly.type
_entity_poly.pdbx_seq_one_letter_code
_entity_poly.pdbx_strand_id
1 'polypeptide(L)'
;VVYGARPQIDANLAAHHHEPLYHKNIRVTDAKTLELVKQAAGTLQLDITARLSMSLNNTPLQGAHINVVSGNFIIAQPLGVDDGVDYCHSGRIRRIDEDAIH
;
A
#
# COMPACT_ATOMS: atom_id res chain seq x y z
N VAL A 1 -11.20 -2.17 -4.21
CA VAL A 1 -10.29 -1.19 -4.86
C VAL A 1 -8.85 -1.56 -4.50
N VAL A 2 -7.91 -1.40 -5.42
CA VAL A 2 -6.47 -1.54 -5.17
C VAL A 2 -5.79 -0.23 -5.55
N TYR A 3 -4.90 0.28 -4.71
CA TYR A 3 -4.18 1.54 -4.94
C TYR A 3 -2.70 1.39 -4.64
N GLY A 4 -1.88 2.13 -5.40
CA GLY A 4 -0.45 2.27 -5.12
C GLY A 4 -0.17 3.44 -4.18
N ALA A 5 0.99 3.43 -3.53
CA ALA A 5 1.41 4.49 -2.61
C ALA A 5 2.84 5.01 -2.89
N ARG A 6 3.41 4.73 -4.08
CA ARG A 6 4.83 5.02 -4.38
C ARG A 6 5.20 6.49 -4.12
N PRO A 7 4.45 7.51 -4.61
CA PRO A 7 4.77 8.92 -4.33
C PRO A 7 4.70 9.29 -2.84
N GLN A 8 3.71 8.76 -2.12
CA GLN A 8 3.54 8.99 -0.67
C GLN A 8 4.69 8.37 0.12
N ILE A 9 5.14 7.19 -0.29
CA ILE A 9 6.30 6.53 0.32
C ILE A 9 7.57 7.31 0.04
N ASP A 10 7.79 7.74 -1.21
CA ASP A 10 8.99 8.51 -1.57
C ASP A 10 9.03 9.86 -0.81
N ALA A 11 7.88 10.52 -0.63
CA ALA A 11 7.77 11.72 0.21
C ALA A 11 8.10 11.44 1.69
N ASN A 12 7.60 10.33 2.25
CA ASN A 12 7.92 9.92 3.62
C ASN A 12 9.41 9.60 3.80
N LEU A 13 10.01 8.91 2.83
CA LEU A 13 11.43 8.58 2.83
C LEU A 13 12.29 9.86 2.80
N ALA A 14 11.96 10.80 1.92
CA ALA A 14 12.63 12.10 1.84
C ALA A 14 12.51 12.90 3.14
N ALA A 15 11.31 12.95 3.75
CA ALA A 15 11.07 13.64 5.02
C ALA A 15 11.87 13.06 6.20
N HIS A 16 12.25 11.78 6.12
CA HIS A 16 13.05 11.08 7.15
C HIS A 16 14.52 10.93 6.76
N HIS A 17 14.97 11.64 5.72
CA HIS A 17 16.32 11.58 5.16
C HIS A 17 16.79 10.13 4.93
N HIS A 18 15.91 9.31 4.37
CA HIS A 18 16.20 7.92 4.06
C HIS A 18 16.13 7.72 2.55
N GLU A 19 17.27 7.42 1.93
CA GLU A 19 17.36 7.29 0.48
C GLU A 19 16.66 6.02 -0.02
N PRO A 20 15.80 6.10 -1.05
CA PRO A 20 15.15 4.93 -1.61
C PRO A 20 16.14 4.12 -2.44
N LEU A 21 16.26 2.82 -2.15
CA LEU A 21 17.06 1.89 -2.93
C LEU A 21 16.18 1.10 -3.92
N TYR A 22 16.65 0.95 -5.16
CA TYR A 22 15.98 0.17 -6.19
C TYR A 22 16.95 -0.78 -6.88
N HIS A 23 16.48 -2.00 -7.16
CA HIS A 23 17.15 -2.98 -8.01
C HIS A 23 16.14 -3.52 -9.04
N LYS A 24 16.48 -3.47 -10.33
CA LYS A 24 15.59 -3.83 -11.44
C LYS A 24 14.19 -3.18 -11.34
N ASN A 25 14.14 -1.88 -11.03
CA ASN A 25 12.92 -1.09 -10.84
C ASN A 25 12.00 -1.53 -9.69
N ILE A 26 12.46 -2.45 -8.84
CA ILE A 26 11.78 -2.88 -7.61
C ILE A 26 12.49 -2.23 -6.43
N ARG A 27 11.71 -1.61 -5.52
CA ARG A 27 12.27 -1.01 -4.31
C ARG A 27 12.84 -2.11 -3.42
N VAL A 28 14.05 -1.92 -2.90
CA VAL A 28 14.56 -2.72 -1.78
C VAL A 28 13.97 -2.16 -0.50
N THR A 29 13.25 -2.98 0.26
CA THR A 29 12.51 -2.53 1.44
C THR A 29 13.14 -3.10 2.70
N ASP A 30 14.10 -2.38 3.27
CA ASP A 30 14.65 -2.71 4.58
C ASP A 30 13.64 -2.44 5.71
N ALA A 31 14.02 -2.72 6.96
CA ALA A 31 13.13 -2.57 8.11
C ALA A 31 12.65 -1.11 8.30
N LYS A 32 13.53 -0.12 8.07
CA LYS A 32 13.18 1.30 8.24
C LYS A 32 12.24 1.76 7.12
N THR A 33 12.53 1.38 5.88
CA THR A 33 11.67 1.63 4.72
C THR A 33 10.30 0.98 4.93
N LEU A 34 10.25 -0.24 5.47
CA LEU A 34 8.99 -0.94 5.74
C LEU A 34 8.08 -0.16 6.70
N GLU A 35 8.63 0.43 7.77
CA GLU A 35 7.84 1.24 8.70
C GLU A 35 7.27 2.50 8.02
N LEU A 36 8.06 3.18 7.19
CA LEU A 36 7.61 4.34 6.42
C LEU A 36 6.56 3.97 5.35
N VAL A 37 6.69 2.78 4.76
CA VAL A 37 5.70 2.20 3.83
C VAL A 37 4.36 1.97 4.54
N LYS A 38 4.39 1.36 5.74
CA LYS A 38 3.18 1.13 6.54
C LYS A 38 2.46 2.44 6.88
N GLN A 39 3.22 3.47 7.27
CA GLN A 39 2.66 4.80 7.55
C GLN A 39 1.96 5.39 6.32
N ALA A 40 2.64 5.42 5.16
CA ALA A 40 2.08 5.96 3.93
C ALA A 40 0.81 5.19 3.48
N ALA A 41 0.83 3.86 3.57
CA ALA A 41 -0.32 3.03 3.22
C ALA A 41 -1.51 3.25 4.17
N GLY A 42 -1.25 3.37 5.48
CA GLY A 42 -2.29 3.65 6.47
C GLY A 42 -2.93 5.02 6.29
N THR A 43 -2.14 6.08 6.09
CA THR A 43 -2.67 7.43 5.79
C THR A 43 -3.52 7.40 4.52
N LEU A 44 -3.02 6.80 3.44
CA LEU A 44 -3.76 6.74 2.17
C LEU A 44 -5.07 5.94 2.31
N GLN A 45 -5.07 4.87 3.09
CA GLN A 45 -6.29 4.11 3.39
C GLN A 45 -7.34 4.97 4.09
N LEU A 46 -6.93 5.72 5.11
CA LEU A 46 -7.82 6.62 5.86
C LEU A 46 -8.36 7.73 4.96
N ASP A 47 -7.50 8.35 4.14
CA ASP A 47 -7.89 9.41 3.21
C ASP A 47 -8.91 8.91 2.16
N ILE A 48 -8.67 7.74 1.58
CA ILE A 48 -9.59 7.14 0.61
C ILE A 48 -10.92 6.80 1.28
N THR A 49 -10.87 6.18 2.45
CA THR A 49 -12.09 5.79 3.19
C THR A 49 -12.90 7.02 3.59
N ALA A 50 -12.24 8.07 4.09
CA ALA A 50 -12.90 9.33 4.44
C ALA A 50 -13.60 9.97 3.23
N ARG A 51 -12.96 9.97 2.06
CA ARG A 51 -13.56 10.49 0.82
C ARG A 51 -14.77 9.68 0.36
N LEU A 52 -14.77 8.36 0.60
CA LEU A 52 -15.91 7.48 0.29
C LEU A 52 -17.05 7.64 1.30
N SER A 53 -16.74 7.93 2.57
CA SER A 53 -17.74 8.20 3.61
C SER A 53 -18.45 9.54 3.40
N MET A 54 -17.78 10.52 2.80
CA MET A 54 -18.41 11.79 2.44
C MET A 54 -19.31 11.59 1.22
N SER A 55 -20.60 11.30 1.45
CA SER A 55 -21.66 11.55 0.46
C SER A 55 -21.65 13.04 0.14
N LEU A 56 -20.95 13.44 -0.92
CA LEU A 56 -20.89 14.84 -1.34
C LEU A 56 -22.30 15.26 -1.76
N ASN A 57 -22.89 16.20 -1.00
CA ASN A 57 -24.11 16.90 -1.39
C ASN A 57 -23.91 17.44 -2.83
N ASN A 58 -24.88 17.20 -3.71
CA ASN A 58 -24.86 17.55 -5.15
C ASN A 58 -23.90 16.72 -6.03
N THR A 59 -23.61 15.47 -5.69
CA THR A 59 -22.98 14.50 -6.62
C THR A 59 -23.94 13.36 -6.97
N PRO A 60 -23.72 12.63 -8.09
CA PRO A 60 -24.53 11.47 -8.44
C PRO A 60 -24.56 10.35 -7.38
N LEU A 61 -23.69 10.42 -6.37
CA LEU A 61 -23.60 9.49 -5.23
C LEU A 61 -24.38 10.00 -3.99
N GLN A 62 -25.14 11.10 -4.10
CA GLN A 62 -25.97 11.59 -3.02
C GLN A 62 -26.98 10.52 -2.57
N GLY A 63 -26.89 10.07 -1.33
CA GLY A 63 -27.73 9.01 -0.77
C GLY A 63 -27.23 7.59 -1.06
N ALA A 64 -26.05 7.41 -1.68
CA ALA A 64 -25.44 6.11 -1.84
C ALA A 64 -24.93 5.60 -0.47
N HIS A 65 -25.48 4.48 0.00
CA HIS A 65 -24.94 3.75 1.14
C HIS A 65 -23.67 3.00 0.70
N ILE A 66 -22.51 3.65 0.80
CA ILE A 66 -21.20 3.06 0.47
C ILE A 66 -20.62 2.42 1.73
N ASN A 67 -20.53 1.08 1.74
CA ASN A 67 -19.82 0.34 2.76
C ASN A 67 -18.38 0.04 2.29
N VAL A 68 -17.41 0.34 3.15
CA VAL A 68 -15.99 0.08 2.88
C VAL A 68 -15.49 -0.97 3.88
N VAL A 69 -14.91 -2.06 3.36
CA VAL A 69 -14.29 -3.12 4.15
C VAL A 69 -12.81 -3.22 3.79
N SER A 70 -11.97 -3.42 4.81
CA SER A 70 -10.55 -3.73 4.66
C SER A 70 -10.22 -4.97 5.49
N GLY A 71 -9.31 -5.80 4.99
CA GLY A 71 -8.94 -7.07 5.61
C GLY A 71 -7.63 -7.62 5.08
N ASN A 72 -7.22 -8.74 5.66
CA ASN A 72 -5.98 -9.46 5.37
C ASN A 72 -6.16 -10.46 4.21
N PHE A 73 -6.64 -9.98 3.07
CA PHE A 73 -6.96 -10.84 1.91
C PHE A 73 -5.73 -11.32 1.12
N ILE A 74 -4.55 -10.73 1.35
CA ILE A 74 -3.36 -10.97 0.54
C ILE A 74 -2.29 -11.66 1.38
N ILE A 75 -1.77 -12.78 0.87
CA ILE A 75 -0.59 -13.45 1.41
C ILE A 75 0.56 -13.20 0.45
N ALA A 76 1.60 -12.53 0.94
CA ALA A 76 2.82 -12.26 0.19
C ALA A 76 3.88 -13.37 0.39
N GLN A 77 4.83 -13.44 -0.53
CA GLN A 77 6.08 -14.18 -0.39
C GLN A 77 7.25 -13.27 -0.72
N PRO A 78 8.41 -13.41 -0.04
CA PRO A 78 9.57 -12.58 -0.30
C PRO A 78 10.09 -12.78 -1.74
N LEU A 79 10.68 -11.74 -2.32
CA LEU A 79 11.42 -11.84 -3.58
C LEU A 79 12.75 -12.57 -3.40
N GLY A 80 13.34 -12.49 -2.20
CA GLY A 80 14.64 -13.08 -1.88
C GLY A 80 15.81 -12.26 -2.42
N VAL A 81 16.90 -12.95 -2.73
CA VAL A 81 18.14 -12.34 -3.25
C VAL A 81 18.20 -12.55 -4.76
N ASP A 82 18.47 -11.49 -5.52
CA ASP A 82 18.61 -11.50 -6.97
C ASP A 82 19.86 -10.70 -7.39
N ASP A 83 20.75 -11.29 -8.19
CA ASP A 83 22.06 -10.73 -8.56
C ASP A 83 22.87 -10.20 -7.36
N GLY A 84 22.78 -10.89 -6.22
CA GLY A 84 23.47 -10.50 -4.98
C GLY A 84 22.81 -9.36 -4.21
N VAL A 85 21.69 -8.81 -4.68
CA VAL A 85 20.89 -7.81 -3.97
C VAL A 85 19.76 -8.50 -3.20
N ASP A 86 19.73 -8.34 -1.88
CA ASP A 86 18.62 -8.78 -1.04
C ASP A 86 17.48 -7.75 -1.08
N TYR A 87 16.29 -8.19 -1.50
CA TYR A 87 15.09 -7.36 -1.54
C TYR A 87 14.45 -7.14 -0.16
N CYS A 88 14.96 -7.83 0.87
CA CYS A 88 14.50 -7.76 2.26
C CYS A 88 12.98 -8.02 2.37
N HIS A 89 12.19 -7.00 2.71
CA HIS A 89 10.74 -7.12 2.87
C HIS A 89 9.94 -6.92 1.59
N SER A 90 10.60 -6.67 0.44
CA SER A 90 9.90 -6.63 -0.83
C SER A 90 9.48 -8.03 -1.26
N GLY A 91 8.22 -8.13 -1.67
CA GLY A 91 7.57 -9.40 -1.96
C GLY A 91 6.69 -9.33 -3.20
N ARG A 92 6.20 -10.51 -3.59
CA ARG A 92 5.14 -10.68 -4.59
C ARG A 92 3.95 -11.38 -3.96
N ILE A 93 2.78 -11.24 -4.59
CA ILE A 93 1.58 -11.96 -4.15
C ILE A 93 1.84 -13.46 -4.32
N ARG A 94 1.55 -14.23 -3.27
CA ARG A 94 1.56 -15.71 -3.28
C ARG A 94 0.15 -16.26 -3.42
N ARG A 95 -0.79 -15.72 -2.65
CA ARG A 95 -2.19 -16.13 -2.62
C ARG A 95 -3.09 -14.95 -2.29
N ILE A 96 -4.29 -14.96 -2.85
CA ILE A 96 -5.39 -14.08 -2.50
C ILE A 96 -6.48 -14.96 -1.88
N ASP A 97 -7.06 -14.51 -0.77
CA ASP A 97 -8.21 -15.15 -0.15
C ASP A 97 -9.49 -14.67 -0.87
N GLU A 98 -9.83 -15.38 -1.95
CA GLU A 98 -10.97 -15.04 -2.81
C GLU A 98 -12.31 -15.25 -2.11
N ASP A 99 -12.41 -16.28 -1.27
CA ASP A 99 -13.64 -16.60 -0.52
C ASP A 99 -13.99 -15.49 0.48
N ALA A 100 -12.99 -14.83 1.08
CA ALA A 100 -13.20 -13.72 2.01
C ALA A 100 -13.57 -12.38 1.32
N ILE A 101 -13.45 -12.28 0.00
CA ILE A 101 -13.78 -11.06 -0.77
C ILE A 101 -15.24 -11.08 -1.28
N HIS A 102 -15.88 -12.25 -1.30
CA HIS A 102 -17.22 -12.49 -1.85
C HIS A 102 -18.38 -12.15 -0.89
#